data_AF-K9VWT7-F1
#
_entry.id   AF-K9VWT7-F1
#
_cell.length_a   1.000
_cell.length_b   1.000
_cell.length_c   1.000
_cell.angle_alpha   90.00
_cell.angle_beta   90.00
_cell.angle_gamma   90.00
#
_symmetry.space_group_name_H-M   'P 1'
#
loop_
_entity.id
_entity.type
_entity.pdbx_description
1 polymer ?
#
loop_
_entity_poly.entity_id
_entity_poly.type
_entity_poly.pdbx_seq_one_letter_code
_entity_poly.pdbx_strand_id
1 'polypeptide(L)'
;MTGLDLEQEIGKMARAMMARNTTIGDALIAYLRTQLTEEEVAGIVLVSLERLLWLDGDLFLWTLQNFLPQSILNEMRKITTVTLCKQLIGKNFMLGEDFSVNAHGQLLLNTEAKRAILPNLKSSELSPVTSVF
;
A
#
# COMPACT_ATOMS: atom_id res chain seq x y z
N MET A 1 13.02 15.98 -8.11
CA MET A 1 11.89 16.05 -9.07
C MET A 1 10.96 17.18 -8.63
N THR A 2 10.40 17.97 -9.55
CA THR A 2 9.43 19.02 -9.18
C THR A 2 8.04 18.41 -8.94
N GLY A 3 7.11 19.17 -8.35
CA GLY A 3 5.73 18.70 -8.15
C GLY A 3 4.99 18.42 -9.46
N LEU A 4 5.25 19.20 -10.50
CA LEU A 4 4.67 18.99 -11.83
C LEU A 4 5.19 17.70 -12.49
N ASP A 5 6.50 17.46 -12.38
CA ASP A 5 7.12 16.24 -12.90
C ASP A 5 6.54 15.00 -12.20
N LEU A 6 6.35 15.07 -10.88
CA LEU A 6 5.74 13.99 -10.09
C LEU A 6 4.31 13.67 -10.58
N GLU A 7 3.49 14.70 -10.76
CA GLU A 7 2.12 14.55 -11.26
C GLU A 7 2.08 13.94 -12.67
N GLN A 8 3.04 14.30 -13.51
CA GLN A 8 3.17 13.72 -14.84
C GLN A 8 3.51 12.22 -14.76
N GLU A 9 4.43 11.81 -13.90
CA GLU A 9 4.80 10.40 -13.72
C GLU A 9 3.66 9.57 -13.13
N ILE A 10 2.92 10.10 -12.14
CA ILE A 10 1.70 9.46 -11.60
C ILE A 10 0.67 9.28 -12.74
N GLY A 11 0.46 10.30 -13.57
CA GLY A 11 -0.46 10.24 -14.70
C GLY A 11 -0.05 9.20 -15.76
N LYS A 12 1.24 9.07 -16.06
CA LYS A 12 1.77 8.04 -16.99
C LYS A 12 1.54 6.64 -16.42
N MET A 13 1.84 6.44 -15.14
CA MET A 13 1.69 5.16 -14.46
C MET A 13 0.23 4.71 -14.41
N ALA A 14 -0.69 5.59 -14.00
CA ALA A 14 -2.12 5.28 -13.99
C ALA A 14 -2.64 4.89 -15.39
N ARG A 15 -2.22 5.58 -16.45
CA ARG A 15 -2.60 5.22 -17.83
C ARG A 15 -2.02 3.88 -18.28
N ALA A 16 -0.78 3.56 -17.89
CA ALA A 16 -0.17 2.26 -18.18
C ALA A 16 -0.97 1.11 -17.53
N MET A 17 -1.40 1.31 -16.27
CA MET A 17 -2.26 0.37 -15.56
C MET A 17 -3.64 0.25 -16.25
N MET A 18 -4.29 1.36 -16.62
CA MET A 18 -5.56 1.38 -17.35
C MET A 18 -5.50 0.65 -18.69
N ALA A 19 -4.37 0.74 -19.40
CA ALA A 19 -4.17 0.03 -20.66
C ALA A 19 -3.98 -1.49 -20.48
N ARG A 20 -3.90 -1.99 -19.24
CA ARG A 20 -3.60 -3.39 -18.89
C ARG A 20 -2.36 -3.93 -19.61
N ASN A 21 -1.38 -3.06 -19.86
CA ASN A 21 -0.17 -3.40 -20.60
C ASN A 21 1.02 -3.45 -19.63
N THR A 22 1.35 -4.66 -19.19
CA THR A 22 2.46 -4.91 -18.25
C THR A 22 3.81 -4.49 -18.83
N THR A 23 4.03 -4.67 -20.14
CA THR A 23 5.29 -4.26 -20.81
C THR A 23 5.55 -2.76 -20.67
N ILE A 24 4.51 -1.93 -20.87
CA ILE A 24 4.62 -0.47 -20.69
C ILE A 24 4.84 -0.13 -19.22
N GLY A 25 4.15 -0.83 -18.31
CA GLY A 25 4.32 -0.70 -16.87
C GLY A 25 5.74 -0.99 -16.41
N ASP A 26 6.29 -2.14 -16.81
CA ASP A 26 7.63 -2.59 -16.46
C ASP A 26 8.69 -1.61 -16.98
N ALA A 27 8.54 -1.14 -18.23
CA ALA A 27 9.44 -0.15 -18.80
C ALA A 27 9.39 1.18 -18.03
N LEU A 28 8.20 1.62 -17.59
CA LEU A 28 8.03 2.83 -16.82
C LEU A 28 8.62 2.68 -15.41
N ILE A 29 8.38 1.55 -14.72
CA ILE A 29 8.98 1.26 -13.41
C ILE A 29 10.50 1.22 -13.53
N ALA A 30 11.05 0.56 -14.57
CA ALA A 30 12.48 0.51 -14.82
C ALA A 30 13.06 1.91 -15.05
N TYR A 31 12.39 2.73 -15.86
CA TYR A 31 12.77 4.13 -16.07
C TYR A 31 12.79 4.93 -14.75
N LEU A 32 11.71 4.86 -13.96
CA LEU A 32 11.61 5.57 -12.69
C LEU A 32 12.70 5.17 -11.70
N ARG A 33 13.06 3.88 -11.65
CA ARG A 33 14.18 3.36 -10.84
C ARG A 33 15.55 3.92 -11.22
N THR A 34 15.72 4.47 -12.43
CA THR A 34 16.97 5.14 -12.80
C THR A 34 17.13 6.52 -12.17
N GLN A 35 16.02 7.11 -11.69
CA GLN A 35 15.97 8.50 -11.20
C GLN A 35 15.54 8.61 -9.72
N LEU A 36 14.89 7.58 -9.19
CA LEU A 36 14.24 7.58 -7.89
C LEU A 36 14.61 6.33 -7.09
N THR A 37 14.53 6.45 -5.77
CA THR A 37 14.62 5.30 -4.86
C THR A 37 13.43 4.37 -5.04
N GLU A 38 13.57 3.10 -4.64
CA GLU A 38 12.47 2.14 -4.76
C GLU A 38 11.25 2.53 -3.90
N GLU A 39 11.47 3.18 -2.75
CA GLU A 39 10.43 3.75 -1.90
C GLU A 39 9.64 4.86 -2.63
N GLU A 40 10.33 5.78 -3.30
CA GLU A 40 9.68 6.85 -4.08
C GLU A 40 8.87 6.30 -5.26
N VAL A 41 9.39 5.28 -5.96
CA VAL A 41 8.65 4.59 -7.04
C VAL A 41 7.40 3.91 -6.46
N ALA A 42 7.51 3.24 -5.31
CA ALA A 42 6.36 2.66 -4.63
C ALA A 42 5.32 3.72 -4.21
N GLY A 43 5.77 4.92 -3.81
CA GLY A 43 4.90 6.08 -3.56
C GLY A 43 4.12 6.51 -4.80
N ILE A 44 4.78 6.66 -5.95
CA ILE A 44 4.13 6.99 -7.23
C ILE A 44 3.08 5.93 -7.59
N VAL A 45 3.44 4.65 -7.43
CA VAL A 45 2.54 3.52 -7.70
C VAL A 45 1.33 3.54 -6.76
N LEU A 46 1.51 3.81 -5.46
CA LEU A 46 0.41 3.92 -4.50
C LEU A 46 -0.59 4.99 -4.89
N VAL A 47 -0.11 6.20 -5.23
CA VAL A 47 -0.98 7.30 -5.65
C VAL A 47 -1.66 6.99 -6.99
N SER A 48 -0.97 6.29 -7.89
CA SER A 48 -1.56 5.85 -9.16
C SER A 48 -2.68 4.83 -8.95
N LEU A 49 -2.49 3.87 -8.05
CA LEU A 49 -3.52 2.88 -7.68
C LEU A 49 -4.73 3.51 -7.00
N GLU A 50 -4.50 4.53 -6.16
CA GLU A 50 -5.59 5.29 -5.53
C GLU A 50 -6.50 5.93 -6.59
N ARG A 51 -5.93 6.52 -7.66
CA ARG A 51 -6.71 7.02 -8.81
C ARG A 51 -7.51 5.94 -9.51
N LEU A 52 -6.96 4.72 -9.62
CA LEU A 52 -7.64 3.58 -10.22
C LEU A 52 -8.83 3.13 -9.35
N LEU A 53 -8.64 3.10 -8.03
CA LEU A 53 -9.69 2.68 -7.09
C LEU A 53 -10.96 3.52 -7.22
N TRP A 54 -10.81 4.83 -7.48
CA TRP A 54 -11.94 5.74 -7.73
C TRP A 54 -12.62 5.53 -9.08
N LEU A 55 -11.90 4.99 -10.07
CA LEU A 55 -12.38 4.85 -11.44
C LEU A 55 -13.02 3.48 -11.69
N ASP A 56 -12.32 2.40 -11.35
CA ASP A 56 -12.68 1.03 -11.67
C ASP A 56 -12.01 0.05 -10.69
N GLY A 57 -12.83 -0.57 -9.85
CA GLY A 57 -12.37 -1.55 -8.85
C GLY A 57 -11.80 -2.84 -9.46
N ASP A 58 -12.31 -3.29 -10.61
CA ASP A 58 -11.79 -4.48 -11.30
C ASP A 58 -10.41 -4.19 -11.88
N LEU A 59 -10.21 -2.99 -12.40
CA LEU A 59 -8.91 -2.54 -12.88
C LEU A 59 -7.89 -2.44 -11.75
N PHE A 60 -8.29 -1.93 -10.59
CA PHE A 60 -7.44 -1.91 -9.39
C PHE A 60 -7.01 -3.33 -9.00
N LEU A 61 -7.95 -4.26 -8.89
CA LEU A 61 -7.65 -5.66 -8.53
C LEU A 61 -6.76 -6.34 -9.57
N TRP A 62 -7.03 -6.14 -10.86
CA TRP A 62 -6.21 -6.67 -11.94
C TRP A 62 -4.77 -6.15 -11.85
N THR A 63 -4.60 -4.86 -11.56
CA THR A 63 -3.28 -4.22 -11.46
C THR A 63 -2.47 -4.82 -10.30
N LEU A 64 -3.08 -4.99 -9.14
CA LEU A 64 -2.41 -5.62 -7.99
C LEU A 64 -1.94 -7.05 -8.27
N GLN A 65 -2.69 -7.80 -9.07
CA GLN A 65 -2.41 -9.21 -9.35
C GLN A 65 -1.40 -9.41 -10.48
N ASN A 66 -1.38 -8.53 -11.49
CA ASN A 66 -0.71 -8.81 -12.76
C ASN A 66 0.36 -7.77 -13.15
N PHE A 67 0.37 -6.58 -12.54
CA PHE A 67 1.17 -5.46 -13.03
C PHE A 67 2.37 -5.12 -12.13
N LEU A 68 2.28 -5.40 -10.83
CA LEU A 68 3.25 -4.87 -9.87
C LEU A 68 4.37 -5.86 -9.55
N PRO A 69 5.64 -5.46 -9.70
CA PRO A 69 6.77 -6.24 -9.22
C PRO A 69 6.70 -6.46 -7.71
N GLN A 70 7.13 -7.64 -7.25
CA GLN A 70 7.09 -8.00 -5.82
C GLN A 70 7.85 -7.01 -4.92
N SER A 71 8.97 -6.46 -5.38
CA SER A 71 9.75 -5.50 -4.59
C SER A 71 9.01 -4.18 -4.39
N ILE A 72 8.27 -3.71 -5.40
CA ILE A 72 7.39 -2.54 -5.27
C ILE A 72 6.28 -2.82 -4.27
N LEU A 73 5.62 -3.98 -4.35
CA LEU A 73 4.61 -4.40 -3.36
C LEU A 73 5.17 -4.44 -1.93
N ASN A 74 6.43 -4.82 -1.76
CA ASN A 74 7.09 -4.84 -0.45
C ASN A 74 7.32 -3.43 0.09
N GLU A 75 7.79 -2.49 -0.73
CA GLU A 75 7.94 -1.09 -0.33
C GLU A 75 6.59 -0.43 -0.04
N MET A 76 5.58 -0.68 -0.86
CA MET A 76 4.21 -0.21 -0.60
C MET A 76 3.70 -0.71 0.75
N ARG A 77 3.96 -1.98 1.10
CA ARG A 77 3.62 -2.56 2.40
C ARG A 77 4.32 -1.83 3.53
N LYS A 78 5.62 -1.54 3.42
CA LYS A 78 6.37 -0.79 4.44
C LYS A 78 5.80 0.61 4.65
N ILE A 79 5.59 1.37 3.56
CA ILE A 79 5.01 2.72 3.58
C ILE A 79 3.64 2.69 4.28
N THR A 80 2.79 1.74 3.89
CA THR A 80 1.44 1.60 4.44
C THR A 80 1.47 1.21 5.91
N THR A 81 2.30 0.24 6.31
CA THR A 81 2.45 -0.19 7.70
C THR A 81 2.92 0.95 8.59
N VAL A 82 3.96 1.70 8.19
CA VAL A 82 4.44 2.86 8.96
C VAL A 82 3.34 3.91 9.12
N THR A 83 2.57 4.16 8.06
CA THR A 83 1.46 5.12 8.09
C THR A 83 0.37 4.67 9.05
N LEU A 84 -0.03 3.40 9.01
CA LEU A 84 -1.03 2.83 9.93
C LEU A 84 -0.54 2.85 11.38
N CYS A 85 0.72 2.53 11.64
CA CYS A 85 1.31 2.65 12.98
C CYS A 85 1.22 4.08 13.52
N LYS A 86 1.57 5.08 12.70
CA LYS A 86 1.44 6.50 13.09
C LYS A 86 -0.02 6.88 13.38
N GLN A 87 -0.97 6.40 12.58
CA GLN A 87 -2.40 6.62 12.82
C GLN A 87 -2.89 5.99 14.12
N LEU A 88 -2.42 4.78 14.45
CA LEU A 88 -2.73 4.10 15.71
C LEU A 88 -2.21 4.85 16.93
N ILE A 89 -0.95 5.28 16.88
CA ILE A 89 -0.34 6.11 17.93
C ILE A 89 -1.14 7.40 18.10
N GLY A 90 -1.52 8.06 16.99
CA GLY A 90 -2.38 9.24 17.02
C GLY A 90 -3.78 9.01 17.59
N LYS A 91 -4.24 7.76 17.67
CA LYS A 91 -5.49 7.32 18.31
C LYS A 91 -5.28 6.83 19.76
N ASN A 92 -4.11 7.04 20.34
CA ASN A 92 -3.71 6.59 21.69
C ASN A 92 -3.54 5.07 21.87
N PHE A 93 -3.36 4.30 20.78
CA PHE A 93 -2.94 2.89 20.90
C PHE A 93 -1.44 2.79 21.13
N MET A 94 -1.00 1.83 21.95
CA MET A 94 0.39 1.63 22.33
C MET A 94 1.07 0.53 21.49
N LEU A 95 2.22 0.86 20.90
CA LEU A 95 3.07 -0.12 20.20
C LEU A 95 3.66 -1.11 21.21
N GLY A 96 3.58 -2.41 20.91
CA GLY A 96 4.02 -3.49 21.78
C GLY A 96 2.92 -4.04 22.69
N GLU A 97 1.82 -3.29 22.88
CA GLU A 97 0.68 -3.71 23.69
C GLU A 97 -0.57 -3.91 22.82
N ASP A 98 -0.99 -2.85 22.12
CA ASP A 98 -2.19 -2.85 21.29
C ASP A 98 -1.95 -3.32 19.87
N PHE A 99 -0.74 -3.09 19.37
CA PHE A 99 -0.32 -3.51 18.05
C PHE A 99 1.19 -3.72 17.97
N SER A 100 1.63 -4.48 16.98
CA SER A 100 3.05 -4.71 16.69
C SER A 100 3.26 -4.95 15.18
N VAL A 101 4.52 -5.05 14.75
CA VAL A 101 4.87 -5.37 13.36
C VAL A 101 5.77 -6.58 13.37
N ASN A 102 5.45 -7.61 12.57
CA ASN A 102 6.28 -8.79 12.47
C ASN A 102 7.47 -8.59 11.50
N ALA A 103 8.36 -9.58 11.41
CA ALA A 103 9.53 -9.55 10.52
C ALA A 103 9.17 -9.41 9.02
N HIS A 104 7.92 -9.70 8.63
CA HIS A 104 7.43 -9.56 7.26
C HIS A 104 6.77 -8.20 7.00
N GLY A 105 6.85 -7.26 7.95
CA GLY A 105 6.24 -5.93 7.83
C GLY A 105 4.71 -5.96 7.91
N GLN A 106 4.11 -7.04 8.42
CA GLN A 106 2.68 -7.15 8.63
C GLN A 106 2.30 -6.53 9.98
N LEU A 107 1.29 -5.68 9.96
CA LEU A 107 0.70 -5.08 11.15
C LEU A 107 -0.16 -6.11 11.90
N LEU A 108 0.20 -6.37 13.14
CA LEU A 108 -0.54 -7.20 14.08
C LEU A 108 -1.33 -6.30 15.01
N LEU A 109 -2.61 -6.56 15.18
CA LEU A 109 -3.54 -5.72 15.94
C LEU A 109 -4.25 -6.57 16.98
N ASN A 110 -4.36 -6.07 18.21
CA ASN A 110 -5.28 -6.64 19.20
C ASN A 110 -6.75 -6.36 18.79
N THR A 111 -7.69 -6.95 19.51
CA THR A 111 -9.12 -6.86 19.19
C THR A 111 -9.66 -5.41 19.22
N GLU A 112 -9.15 -4.57 20.12
CA GLU A 112 -9.59 -3.19 20.28
C GLU A 112 -9.06 -2.29 19.15
N ALA A 113 -7.76 -2.40 18.84
CA ALA A 113 -7.13 -1.72 17.71
C ALA A 113 -7.74 -2.15 16.37
N LYS A 114 -8.07 -3.44 16.19
CA LYS A 114 -8.81 -3.93 15.01
C LYS A 114 -10.15 -3.22 14.85
N ARG A 115 -10.96 -3.12 15.90
CA ARG A 115 -12.26 -2.45 15.86
C ARG A 115 -12.13 -0.95 15.55
N ALA A 116 -11.08 -0.29 16.05
CA ALA A 116 -10.89 1.14 15.83
C ALA A 116 -10.39 1.52 14.43
N ILE A 117 -9.77 0.58 13.69
CA ILE A 117 -9.35 0.79 12.29
C ILE A 117 -10.39 0.27 11.31
N LEU A 118 -11.10 -0.80 11.66
CA LEU A 118 -12.07 -1.48 10.81
C LEU A 118 -13.44 -1.50 11.50
N PRO A 119 -14.12 -0.35 11.63
CA PRO A 119 -15.34 -0.21 12.43
C PRO A 119 -16.52 -1.07 11.93
N ASN A 120 -16.44 -1.58 10.70
CA ASN A 120 -17.49 -2.38 10.06
C ASN A 120 -17.22 -3.90 10.08
N LEU A 121 -16.13 -4.38 10.68
CA LEU A 121 -15.89 -5.81 10.81
C LEU A 121 -16.84 -6.43 11.84
N LYS A 122 -17.56 -7.48 11.44
CA LYS A 122 -18.43 -8.22 12.38
C LYS A 122 -17.56 -8.99 13.37
N SER A 123 -18.04 -9.14 14.60
CA SER A 123 -17.35 -9.86 15.68
C SER A 123 -16.97 -11.30 15.31
N SER A 124 -17.67 -11.92 14.36
CA SER A 124 -17.41 -13.27 13.83
C SER A 124 -16.19 -13.35 12.89
N GLU A 125 -15.71 -12.22 12.39
CA GLU A 125 -14.55 -12.13 11.47
C GLU A 125 -13.26 -11.74 12.21
N LEU A 126 -13.39 -11.41 13.50
CA LEU A 126 -12.27 -11.23 14.42
C LEU A 126 -11.79 -12.63 14.85
N SER A 127 -11.06 -13.33 13.98
CA SER A 127 -10.32 -14.50 14.45
C SER A 127 -9.33 -14.05 15.53
N PRO A 128 -9.22 -14.80 16.65
CA PRO A 128 -8.13 -14.59 17.58
C PRO A 128 -6.88 -14.96 16.80
N VAL A 129 -6.13 -13.95 16.37
CA VAL A 129 -4.76 -14.19 15.94
C VAL A 129 -4.05 -14.57 17.22
N THR A 130 -3.82 -15.88 17.38
CA THR A 130 -2.91 -16.43 18.38
C THR A 130 -1.51 -15.93 18.03
N SER A 131 -1.22 -14.69 18.37
CA SER A 131 0.16 -14.21 18.51
C SER A 131 0.43 -14.19 19.99
N VAL A 132 1.12 -15.24 20.45
CA VAL A 132 1.81 -15.29 21.73
C VAL A 132 2.63 -14.01 21.87
N PHE A 133 2.40 -13.27 22.95
CA PHE A 133 3.24 -12.15 23.38
C PHE A 133 4.65 -12.62 23.68
#